data_AF-A0A418NVW1-F1
#
_entry.id   AF-A0A418NVW1-F1
#
_cell.length_a   1.000
_cell.length_b   1.000
_cell.length_c   1.000
_cell.angle_alpha   90.00
_cell.angle_beta   90.00
_cell.angle_gamma   90.00
#
_symmetry.space_group_name_H-M   'P 1'
#
loop_
_entity.id
_entity.type
_entity.pdbx_description
1 polymer ?
#
loop_
_entity_poly.entity_id
_entity_poly.type
_entity_poly.pdbx_seq_one_letter_code
_entity_poly.pdbx_strand_id
1 'polypeptide(L)' 'MIDNPVIRQIARVGLAAGSLGFIVGGVLIWLGIDRLGDGLMIFGGVSLLIFALLLAKTPTGDKDAG' A
#
# COMPACT_ATOMS: atom_id res chain seq x y z
N MET A 1 8.60 18.73 -5.96
CA MET A 1 7.42 18.01 -6.49
C MET A 1 7.93 17.08 -7.58
N ILE A 2 7.65 15.79 -7.48
CA ILE A 2 8.12 14.81 -8.48
C ILE A 2 6.92 14.44 -9.34
N ASP A 3 6.77 15.13 -10.48
CA ASP A 3 5.70 14.90 -11.45
C ASP A 3 6.07 13.74 -12.35
N ASN A 4 6.32 12.57 -11.75
CA ASN A 4 6.68 11.37 -12.49
C ASN A 4 5.53 10.36 -12.44
N PRO A 5 4.78 10.14 -13.55
CA PRO A 5 3.65 9.22 -13.59
C PRO A 5 4.03 7.79 -13.20
N VAL A 6 5.30 7.41 -13.41
CA VAL A 6 5.84 6.11 -13.02
C VAL A 6 5.84 5.94 -11.49
N ILE A 7 6.21 6.98 -10.74
CA ILE A 7 6.23 6.94 -9.27
C ILE A 7 4.82 6.77 -8.72
N ARG A 8 3.85 7.45 -9.34
CA ARG A 8 2.44 7.32 -8.98
C ARG A 8 1.89 5.92 -9.25
N GLN A 9 2.26 5.32 -10.39
CA GLN A 9 1.88 3.95 -10.72
C GLN A 9 2.51 2.96 -9.73
N ILE A 10 3.79 3.11 -9.41
CA ILE A 10 4.47 2.30 -8.39
C ILE A 10 3.79 2.44 -7.03
N ALA A 11 3.40 3.65 -6.63
CA ALA A 11 2.67 3.88 -5.38
C ALA A 11 1.35 3.11 -5.32
N ARG A 12 0.59 3.11 -6.43
CA ARG A 12 -0.68 2.37 -6.53
C ARG A 12 -0.48 0.86 -6.51
N VAL A 13 0.53 0.35 -7.22
CA VAL A 13 0.86 -1.08 -7.20
C VAL A 13 1.34 -1.51 -5.82
N GLY A 14 2.17 -0.69 -5.16
CA GLY A 14 2.63 -0.91 -3.81
C GLY A 14 1.49 -0.91 -2.78
N LEU A 15 0.52 0.00 -2.92
CA LEU A 15 -0.71 -0.02 -2.13
C LEU A 15 -1.51 -1.31 -2.33
N ALA A 16 -1.72 -1.72 -3.58
CA ALA A 16 -2.44 -2.96 -3.89
C ALA A 16 -1.75 -4.19 -3.30
N ALA A 17 -0.43 -4.29 -3.44
CA ALA A 17 0.36 -5.37 -2.86
C ALA A 17 0.33 -5.36 -1.32
N GLY A 18 0.42 -4.17 -0.71
CA GLY A 18 0.30 -3.99 0.75
C GLY A 18 -1.07 -4.40 1.28
N SER A 19 -2.14 -3.99 0.61
CA SER A 19 -3.52 -4.42 0.93
C SER A 19 -3.68 -5.93 0.84
N LEU A 20 -3.15 -6.53 -0.23
CA LEU A 20 -3.25 -7.97 -0.44
C LEU A 20 -2.48 -8.75 0.63
N GLY A 21 -1.26 -8.31 0.96
CA GLY A 21 -0.47 -8.88 2.06
C GLY A 21 -1.18 -8.78 3.41
N PHE A 22 -1.84 -7.65 3.69
CA PHE A 22 -2.60 -7.46 4.93
C PHE A 22 -3.81 -8.41 5.02
N ILE A 23 -4.57 -8.54 3.93
CA ILE A 23 -5.72 -9.46 3.87
C ILE A 23 -5.27 -10.91 4.00
N VAL A 24 -4.22 -11.31 3.27
CA VAL A 24 -3.66 -12.68 3.34
C VAL A 24 -3.17 -12.98 4.76
N GLY A 25 -2.51 -12.02 5.42
CA GLY A 25 -2.09 -12.18 6.81
C GLY A 25 -3.27 -12.48 7.75
N GLY A 26 -4.38 -11.75 7.61
CA GLY A 26 -5.60 -12.02 8.38
C GLY A 26 -6.22 -13.39 8.09
N VAL A 27 -6.20 -13.83 6.83
CA VAL A 27 -6.67 -15.19 6.46
C VAL A 27 -5.79 -16.27 7.08
N LEU A 28 -4.48 -16.08 7.14
CA LEU A 28 -3.57 -17.06 7.76
C LEU A 28 -3.79 -17.19 9.27
N ILE A 29 -4.02 -16.09 9.98
CA ILE A 29 -4.42 -16.11 11.40
C ILE A 29 -5.74 -16.85 11.56
N TRP A 30 -6.72 -16.60 10.68
CA TRP A 30 -8.00 -17.32 10.74
C TRP A 30 -7.84 -18.84 10.55
N LEU A 31 -6.85 -19.28 9.77
CA LEU A 31 -6.50 -20.69 9.59
C LEU A 31 -5.60 -21.26 10.72
N GLY A 32 -5.29 -20.48 11.76
CA GLY A 32 -4.46 -20.89 12.90
C GLY A 32 -2.96 -20.81 12.65
N ILE A 33 -2.52 -20.10 11.60
CA ILE A 33 -1.11 -19.90 11.25
C ILE A 33 -0.68 -18.50 11.72
N ASP A 34 -0.66 -18.30 13.04
CA ASP A 34 -0.57 -16.97 13.66
C ASP A 34 0.75 -16.25 13.35
N ARG A 35 1.90 -16.94 13.48
CA ARG A 35 3.23 -16.30 13.31
C ARG A 35 3.46 -15.75 11.89
N LEU A 36 3.03 -16.49 10.87
CA LEU A 36 3.17 -16.04 9.48
C LEU A 36 2.13 -14.97 9.15
N GLY A 37 0.91 -15.11 9.67
CA GLY A 37 -0.15 -14.12 9.46
C GLY A 37 0.18 -12.77 10.11
N ASP A 38 0.67 -12.75 11.35
CA ASP A 38 1.13 -11.53 12.03
C ASP A 38 2.23 -10.82 11.23
N GLY A 39 3.23 -11.58 10.75
CA GLY A 39 4.31 -11.03 9.93
C GLY A 39 3.80 -10.38 8.64
N LEU A 40 2.85 -11.02 7.96
CA LEU A 40 2.21 -10.51 6.75
C LEU A 40 1.34 -9.28 7.02
N MET A 41 0.61 -9.25 8.12
CA MET A 41 -0.19 -8.09 8.52
C MET A 41 0.69 -6.88 8.86
N ILE A 42 1.77 -7.08 9.61
CA ILE A 42 2.73 -6.00 9.91
C ILE A 42 3.35 -5.48 8.61
N PHE A 43 3.84 -6.38 7.76
CA PHE A 43 4.42 -6.00 6.47
C PHE A 43 3.42 -5.25 5.57
N GLY A 44 2.19 -5.77 5.46
CA GLY A 44 1.12 -5.16 4.68
C GLY A 44 0.75 -3.78 5.22
N GLY A 45 0.60 -3.64 6.54
CA GLY A 45 0.27 -2.37 7.20
C GLY A 45 1.35 -1.31 7.00
N VAL A 46 2.63 -1.66 7.20
CA VAL A 46 3.76 -0.74 6.97
C VAL A 46 3.85 -0.34 5.49
N SER A 47 3.69 -1.30 4.58
CA SER A 47 3.70 -1.04 3.14
C SER A 47 2.59 -0.07 2.74
N LEU A 48 1.37 -0.25 3.27
CA LEU A 48 0.25 0.66 3.03
C LEU A 48 0.58 2.10 3.45
N LEU A 49 1.18 2.29 4.62
CA LEU A 49 1.56 3.63 5.09
C LEU A 49 2.60 4.27 4.17
N ILE A 50 3.67 3.54 3.81
CA ILE A 50 4.75 4.05 2.96
C ILE A 50 4.21 4.44 1.58
N PHE A 51 3.45 3.55 0.94
CA PHE A 51 2.94 3.79 -0.41
C PHE A 51 1.78 4.80 -0.44
N ALA A 52 0.97 4.91 0.62
CA ALA A 52 -0.01 5.97 0.76
C ALA A 52 0.66 7.35 0.85
N LEU A 53 1.70 7.48 1.68
CA LEU A 53 2.48 8.71 1.78
C LEU A 53 3.18 9.06 0.46
N LEU A 54 3.68 8.05 -0.24
CA LEU A 54 4.32 8.24 -1.54
C LEU A 54 3.31 8.65 -2.61
N LEU A 55 2.11 8.07 -2.62
CA LEU A 55 1.01 8.47 -3.50
C LEU A 55 0.54 9.90 -3.21
N ALA A 56 0.41 10.27 -1.94
CA ALA A 56 0.03 11.62 -1.53
C ALA A 56 1.04 12.69 -1.97
N LYS A 57 2.32 12.32 -2.12
CA LYS A 57 3.39 13.21 -2.60
C LYS A 57 3.48 13.29 -4.13
N THR A 58 2.70 12.52 -4.88
CA THR A 58 2.61 12.58 -6.35
C THR A 58 1.32 13.26 -6.79
N PRO A 59 1.32 14.57 -7.09
CA PRO A 59 0.12 15.31 -7.47
C PRO A 59 -0.50 14.78 -8.79
N THR A 60 -1.82 14.90 -8.94
CA THR A 60 -2.57 14.46 -10.15
C THR A 60 -2.35 15.35 -11.36
N GLY A 61 -1.78 16.55 -11.20
CA GLY A 61 -1.78 17.54 -12.26
C GLY A 61 -3.18 18.10 -12.57
N ASP A 62 -4.19 17.86 -11.71
CA ASP A 62 -5.48 18.54 -11.81
C ASP A 62 -5.27 20.00 -11.41
N LYS A 63 -5.01 20.84 -12.40
CA LYS A 63 -5.27 22.29 -12.32
C LYS A 63 -6.77 22.54 -12.59
N ASP A 64 -7.69 21.82 -11.96
CA ASP A 64 -9.13 22.05 -12.18
C ASP A 64 -9.91 21.83 -10.89
N ALA A 65 -9.84 22.84 -10.02
CA ALA A 65 -10.89 23.20 -9.09
C ALA A 65 -10.80 24.73 -8.87
N GLY A 66 -10.94 25.46 -9.97
CA GLY A 66 -11.26 26.89 -9.97
C GLY A 66 -12.75 27.07 -10.17
#